data_AF-A0A5Q2RIF4-F1
#
_entry.id   AF-A0A5Q2RIF4-F1
#
_cell.length_a   1.000
_cell.length_b   1.000
_cell.length_c   1.000
_cell.angle_alpha   90.00
_cell.angle_beta   90.00
_cell.angle_gamma   90.00
#
_symmetry.space_group_name_H-M   'P 1'
#
loop_
_entity.id
_entity.type
_entity.pdbx_description
1 polymer ?
#
loop_
_entity_poly.entity_id
_entity_poly.type
_entity_poly.pdbx_seq_one_letter_code
_entity_poly.pdbx_strand_id
1 'polypeptide(L)'
;MFVAGDAAGQCLALTGEGIRPALVWGQEAGRQAARVVRGEASLDAALAAYRTQVLAHRWQYRTLERIQAGLLRAPRAVLPTAVRIFAHGPIARVAQAYYWDLADPDRLQVAPGVWSDVHVTAEQCGAGPAATAVEQEPLRGSTSR
;
A
#
# COMPACT_ATOMS: atom_id res chain seq x y z
N MET A 1 2.00 -6.19 -21.71
CA MET A 1 1.39 -6.78 -20.49
C MET A 1 1.17 -5.68 -19.47
N PHE A 2 0.05 -5.72 -18.74
CA PHE A 2 -0.18 -4.87 -17.57
C PHE A 2 0.39 -5.56 -16.33
N VAL A 3 1.17 -4.83 -15.52
CA VAL A 3 1.77 -5.33 -14.28
C VAL A 3 1.45 -4.32 -13.19
N ALA A 4 0.91 -4.79 -12.06
CA ALA A 4 0.50 -3.96 -10.93
C ALA A 4 0.94 -4.58 -9.60
N GLY A 5 0.90 -3.78 -8.53
CA GLY A 5 1.28 -4.17 -7.18
C GLY A 5 2.78 -4.30 -6.99
N ASP A 6 3.18 -5.21 -6.09
CA ASP A 6 4.58 -5.40 -5.72
C ASP A 6 5.44 -5.87 -6.91
N ALA A 7 4.87 -6.69 -7.81
CA ALA A 7 5.52 -7.09 -9.06
C ALA A 7 5.87 -5.90 -9.98
N ALA A 8 5.21 -4.76 -9.80
CA ALA A 8 5.49 -3.51 -10.50
C ALA A 8 6.33 -2.52 -9.67
N GLY A 9 6.75 -2.89 -8.45
CA GLY A 9 7.47 -2.01 -7.52
C GLY A 9 6.59 -0.93 -6.88
N GLN A 10 5.29 -1.17 -6.73
CA GLN A 10 4.33 -0.20 -6.19
C GLN A 10 4.15 -0.30 -4.67
N CYS A 11 5.06 -0.99 -3.97
CA CYS A 11 5.08 -1.01 -2.51
C CYS A 11 5.64 0.32 -1.96
N LEU A 12 4.96 0.92 -0.98
CA LEU A 12 5.45 2.11 -0.31
C LEU A 12 6.57 1.73 0.65
N ALA A 13 7.80 1.95 0.20
CA ALA A 13 9.02 1.62 0.93
C ALA A 13 9.00 2.13 2.39
N LEU A 14 8.51 3.36 2.61
CA LEU A 14 8.53 4.02 3.92
C LEU A 14 7.52 3.44 4.93
N THR A 15 6.36 2.96 4.48
CA THR A 15 5.28 2.46 5.35
C THR A 15 5.10 0.94 5.27
N GLY A 16 5.74 0.28 4.30
CA GLY A 16 5.51 -1.14 3.97
C GLY A 16 4.11 -1.41 3.40
N GLU A 17 3.36 -0.37 3.05
CA GLU A 17 1.98 -0.52 2.60
C GLU A 17 1.95 -0.69 1.08
N GLY A 18 1.62 -1.90 0.63
CA GLY A 18 1.51 -2.23 -0.80
C GLY A 18 0.07 -2.44 -1.27
N ILE A 19 -0.88 -2.60 -0.34
CA ILE A 19 -2.24 -3.04 -0.68
C ILE A 19 -3.04 -1.95 -1.43
N ARG A 20 -3.06 -0.70 -0.95
CA ARG A 20 -3.80 0.39 -1.60
C ARG A 20 -3.19 0.77 -2.95
N PRO A 21 -1.85 0.93 -3.10
CA PRO A 21 -1.25 1.11 -4.42
C PRO A 21 -1.57 -0.03 -5.39
N ALA A 22 -1.50 -1.30 -4.92
CA ALA A 22 -1.82 -2.45 -5.75
C ALA A 22 -3.28 -2.40 -6.25
N LEU A 23 -4.22 -1.98 -5.42
CA LEU A 23 -5.62 -1.82 -5.80
C LEU A 23 -5.82 -0.69 -6.80
N VAL A 24 -5.22 0.49 -6.57
CA VAL A 24 -5.34 1.66 -7.47
C VAL A 24 -4.81 1.31 -8.86
N TRP A 25 -3.60 0.74 -8.94
CA TRP A 25 -2.97 0.39 -10.21
C TRP A 25 -3.56 -0.86 -10.85
N GLY A 26 -4.09 -1.79 -10.05
CA GLY A 26 -4.83 -2.95 -10.53
C GLY A 26 -6.14 -2.54 -11.20
N GLN A 27 -6.87 -1.58 -10.61
CA GLN A 27 -8.08 -1.04 -11.23
C GLN A 27 -7.79 -0.22 -12.48
N GLU A 28 -6.70 0.56 -12.51
CA GLU A 28 -6.32 1.27 -13.73
C GLU A 28 -5.97 0.30 -14.86
N ALA A 29 -5.22 -0.77 -14.56
CA ALA A 29 -4.98 -1.86 -15.52
C ALA A 29 -6.29 -2.51 -15.99
N GLY A 30 -7.23 -2.77 -15.07
CA GLY A 30 -8.56 -3.29 -15.37
C GLY A 30 -9.39 -2.36 -16.26
N ARG A 31 -9.36 -1.04 -16.02
CA ARG A 31 -10.03 -0.03 -16.87
C ARG A 31 -9.49 -0.05 -18.29
N GLN A 32 -8.17 -0.09 -18.44
CA GLN A 32 -7.55 -0.15 -19.77
C GLN A 32 -7.86 -1.48 -20.47
N ALA A 33 -7.83 -2.62 -19.76
CA ALA A 33 -8.20 -3.92 -20.30
C ALA A 33 -9.68 -3.95 -20.74
N ALA A 34 -10.59 -3.38 -19.95
CA ALA A 34 -12.01 -3.32 -20.29
C ALA A 34 -12.28 -2.52 -21.57
N ARG A 35 -11.58 -1.39 -21.77
CA ARG A 35 -11.65 -0.60 -23.01
C ARG A 35 -11.23 -1.42 -24.23
N VAL A 36 -10.18 -2.23 -24.11
CA VAL A 36 -9.72 -3.12 -25.18
C VAL A 36 -10.76 -4.21 -25.49
N VAL A 37 -11.31 -4.86 -24.45
CA VAL A 37 -12.33 -5.91 -24.62
C VAL A 37 -13.60 -5.37 -25.29
N ARG A 38 -13.98 -4.12 -24.99
CA ARG A 38 -15.13 -3.45 -25.61
C ARG A 38 -14.85 -2.88 -27.01
N GLY A 39 -13.61 -2.95 -27.49
CA GLY A 39 -13.21 -2.38 -28.78
C GLY A 39 -13.09 -0.85 -28.78
N GLU A 40 -13.10 -0.21 -27.61
CA GLU A 40 -12.97 1.25 -27.45
C GLU A 40 -11.52 1.74 -27.61
N ALA A 41 -10.54 0.84 -27.51
CA ALA A 41 -9.12 1.12 -27.70
C ALA A 41 -8.38 -0.11 -28.24
N SER A 42 -7.31 0.10 -29.01
CA SER A 42 -6.38 -0.98 -29.35
C SER A 42 -5.56 -1.39 -28.12
N LEU A 43 -5.08 -2.64 -28.12
CA LEU A 43 -4.21 -3.15 -27.05
C LEU A 43 -2.97 -2.27 -26.86
N ASP A 44 -2.34 -1.83 -27.96
CA ASP A 44 -1.14 -0.99 -27.92
C ASP A 44 -1.43 0.39 -27.33
N ALA A 45 -2.57 1.00 -27.69
CA ALA A 45 -2.97 2.30 -27.14
C ALA A 45 -3.24 2.20 -25.63
N ALA A 46 -3.91 1.13 -25.19
CA ALA A 46 -4.20 0.88 -23.79
C ALA A 46 -2.92 0.64 -22.96
N LEU A 47 -1.97 -0.13 -23.49
CA LEU A 47 -0.66 -0.36 -22.86
C LEU A 47 0.19 0.92 -22.79
N ALA A 48 0.19 1.73 -23.86
CA ALA A 48 0.90 3.00 -23.89
C ALA A 48 0.33 4.00 -22.87
N ALA A 49 -0.99 4.09 -22.77
CA ALA A 49 -1.68 4.92 -21.78
C ALA A 49 -1.33 4.49 -20.34
N TYR A 50 -1.41 3.19 -20.05
CA TYR A 50 -1.03 2.64 -18.74
C TYR A 50 0.44 2.92 -18.41
N ARG A 51 1.35 2.65 -19.36
CA ARG A 51 2.79 2.87 -19.19
C ARG A 51 3.10 4.34 -18.91
N THR A 52 2.43 5.26 -19.60
CA THR A 52 2.61 6.71 -19.39
C THR A 52 2.25 7.09 -17.96
N GLN A 53 1.13 6.59 -17.45
CA GLN A 53 0.70 6.86 -16.07
C GLN A 53 1.66 6.26 -15.04
N VAL A 54 2.10 5.01 -15.23
CA VAL A 54 3.06 4.36 -14.32
C VAL A 54 4.38 5.11 -14.30
N LEU A 55 4.90 5.52 -15.47
CA LEU A 55 6.15 6.29 -15.55
C LEU A 55 6.03 7.67 -14.91
N ALA A 56 4.87 8.32 -15.04
CA ALA A 56 4.60 9.60 -14.41
C ALA A 56 4.57 9.53 -12.88
N HIS A 57 4.28 8.38 -12.27
CA HIS A 57 4.26 8.20 -10.80
C HIS A 57 5.52 7.52 -10.26
N ARG A 58 6.36 6.92 -11.12
CA ARG A 58 7.58 6.19 -10.72
C ARG A 58 8.55 7.03 -9.89
N TRP A 59 8.66 8.33 -10.17
CA TRP A 59 9.55 9.22 -9.41
C TRP A 59 9.11 9.36 -7.94
N GLN A 60 7.81 9.24 -7.65
CA GLN A 60 7.28 9.32 -6.29
C GLN A 60 7.74 8.12 -5.46
N TYR A 61 7.55 6.90 -5.98
CA TYR A 61 8.04 5.67 -5.36
C TYR A 61 9.56 5.68 -5.15
N ARG A 62 10.33 6.13 -6.15
CA ARG A 62 11.80 6.26 -6.01
C ARG A 62 12.21 7.28 -4.95
N THR A 63 11.42 8.33 -4.74
CA THR A 63 11.70 9.33 -3.71
C THR A 63 11.50 8.73 -2.32
N LEU A 64 10.42 7.97 -2.11
CA LEU A 64 10.16 7.26 -0.86
C LEU A 64 11.23 6.20 -0.55
N GLU A 65 11.64 5.43 -1.57
CA GLU A 65 12.72 4.45 -1.45
C GLU A 65 14.04 5.11 -1.01
N ARG A 66 14.38 6.27 -1.59
CA ARG A 66 15.58 7.03 -1.20
C ARG A 66 15.49 7.56 0.23
N ILE A 67 14.32 8.04 0.64
CA ILE A 67 14.10 8.51 2.02
C ILE A 67 14.28 7.36 3.00
N GLN A 68 13.67 6.20 2.75
CA GLN A 68 13.82 5.02 3.59
C GLN A 68 15.27 4.53 3.63
N ALA A 69 15.96 4.46 2.49
CA ALA A 69 17.36 4.08 2.43
C ALA A 69 18.27 5.07 3.21
N GLY A 70 17.95 6.37 3.16
CA GLY A 70 18.60 7.39 3.97
C GLY A 70 18.35 7.20 5.46
N LEU A 71 17.12 6.90 5.85
CA LEU A 71 16.75 6.64 7.24
C LEU A 71 17.42 5.39 7.81
N LEU A 72 17.50 4.32 7.03
CA LEU A 72 18.16 3.05 7.42
C LEU A 72 19.67 3.21 7.60
N ARG A 73 20.29 4.15 6.87
CA ARG A 73 21.73 4.47 6.98
C ARG A 73 22.02 5.56 8.01
N ALA A 74 21.00 6.18 8.58
CA ALA A 74 21.17 7.28 9.51
C ALA A 74 21.82 6.81 10.82
N PRO A 75 22.78 7.58 11.38
CA PRO A 75 23.34 7.28 12.69
C PRO A 75 22.23 7.25 13.75
N ARG A 76 22.30 6.32 14.71
CA ARG A 76 21.31 6.17 15.79
C ARG A 76 21.07 7.46 16.59
N ALA A 77 22.07 8.33 16.68
CA ALA A 77 21.98 9.63 17.35
C ALA A 77 21.03 10.63 16.65
N VAL A 78 20.76 10.46 15.35
CA VAL A 78 19.92 11.37 14.55
C VAL A 78 18.45 10.95 14.59
N LEU A 79 18.16 9.67 14.85
CA LEU A 79 16.80 9.11 14.87
C LEU A 79 15.86 9.84 15.85
N PRO A 80 16.24 10.18 17.10
CA PRO A 80 15.34 10.87 18.03
C PRO A 80 14.96 12.29 17.56
N THR A 81 15.85 12.94 16.82
CA THR A 81 15.60 14.27 16.25
C THR A 81 14.73 14.13 14.99
N ALA A 82 15.01 13.15 14.14
CA ALA A 82 14.20 12.86 12.97
C ALA A 82 12.76 12.48 13.33
N VAL A 83 12.56 11.67 14.37
CA VAL A 83 11.23 11.33 14.89
C VAL A 83 10.50 12.56 15.43
N ARG A 84 11.19 13.43 16.18
CA ARG A 84 10.59 14.69 16.66
C ARG A 84 10.16 15.59 15.50
N ILE A 85 11.00 15.70 14.46
CA ILE A 85 10.70 16.42 13.22
C ILE A 85 9.48 15.81 12.52
N PHE A 86 9.41 14.49 12.38
CA PHE A 86 8.25 13.82 11.79
C PHE A 86 6.97 13.94 12.63
N ALA A 87 7.11 14.00 13.96
CA ALA A 87 5.99 14.19 14.88
C ALA A 87 5.48 15.65 14.89
N HIS A 88 6.19 16.60 14.27
CA HIS A 88 5.65 17.94 14.09
C HIS A 88 4.50 17.91 13.09
N GLY A 89 3.32 18.34 13.54
CA GLY A 89 2.05 18.32 12.79
C GLY A 89 2.10 18.87 11.35
N PRO A 90 2.89 19.91 11.01
CA PRO A 90 3.03 20.38 9.64
C PRO A 90 3.70 19.34 8.71
N ILE A 91 4.73 18.65 9.19
CA ILE A 91 5.48 17.66 8.40
C ILE A 91 4.64 16.39 8.24
N ALA A 92 3.98 15.93 9.32
CA ALA A 92 3.03 14.83 9.25
C ALA A 92 1.91 15.10 8.23
N ARG A 93 1.40 16.34 8.17
CA ARG A 93 0.35 16.73 7.22
C ARG A 93 0.83 16.73 5.76
N VAL A 94 2.06 17.20 5.51
CA VAL A 94 2.65 17.15 4.16
C VAL A 94 2.90 15.69 3.74
N ALA A 95 3.44 14.87 4.64
CA ALA A 95 3.65 13.45 4.38
C ALA A 95 2.32 12.71 4.11
N GLN A 96 1.28 13.04 4.86
CA GLN A 96 -0.06 12.50 4.68
C GLN A 96 -0.69 12.95 3.36
N ALA A 97 -0.54 14.23 2.98
CA ALA A 97 -1.00 14.73 1.69
C ALA A 97 -0.28 14.05 0.51
N TYR A 98 1.04 13.86 0.64
CA TYR A 98 1.84 13.14 -0.36
C TYR A 98 1.44 11.67 -0.47
N TYR A 99 1.17 11.01 0.65
CA TYR A 99 0.63 9.64 0.67
C TYR A 99 -0.74 9.56 -0.01
N TRP A 100 -1.63 10.50 0.28
CA TRP A 100 -2.98 10.53 -0.30
C TRP A 100 -2.95 10.77 -1.81
N ASP A 101 -2.06 11.63 -2.31
CA ASP A 101 -1.87 11.84 -3.76
C ASP A 101 -1.36 10.58 -4.48
N LEU A 102 -0.46 9.84 -3.82
CA LEU A 102 0.13 8.62 -4.39
C LEU A 102 -0.83 7.42 -4.39
N ALA A 103 -1.65 7.31 -3.34
CA ALA A 103 -2.57 6.19 -3.12
C ALA A 103 -4.02 6.69 -3.03
N ASP A 104 -4.39 7.55 -3.96
CA ASP A 104 -5.69 8.25 -3.98
C ASP A 104 -6.87 7.25 -3.97
N PRO A 105 -7.66 7.20 -2.88
CA PRO A 105 -8.79 6.31 -2.78
C PRO A 105 -9.93 6.68 -3.72
N ASP A 106 -10.00 7.92 -4.23
CA ASP A 106 -11.05 8.32 -5.17
C ASP A 106 -10.85 7.66 -6.54
N ARG A 107 -9.64 7.18 -6.83
CA ARG A 107 -9.34 6.34 -8.00
C ARG A 107 -9.89 4.92 -7.85
N LEU A 108 -10.22 4.51 -6.61
CA LEU A 108 -10.82 3.22 -6.31
C LEU A 108 -12.32 3.27 -6.55
N GLN A 109 -12.77 2.57 -7.58
CA GLN A 109 -14.18 2.39 -7.87
C GLN A 109 -14.59 0.99 -7.46
N VAL A 110 -15.68 0.86 -6.70
CA VAL A 110 -16.27 -0.46 -6.45
C VAL A 110 -16.66 -1.06 -7.79
N ALA A 111 -16.21 -2.28 -8.08
CA ALA A 111 -16.59 -2.93 -9.32
C ALA A 111 -18.13 -3.09 -9.36
N PRO A 112 -18.80 -2.71 -10.45
CA PRO A 112 -20.25 -2.83 -10.54
C PRO A 112 -20.67 -4.30 -10.32
N GLY A 113 -21.60 -4.53 -9.41
CA GLY A 113 -22.07 -5.88 -9.04
C GLY A 113 -21.23 -6.60 -7.99
N VAL A 114 -20.22 -5.93 -7.42
CA VAL A 114 -19.32 -6.51 -6.42
C VAL A 114 -19.53 -5.76 -5.08
N TRP A 115 -20.49 -6.31 -4.30
CA TRP A 115 -20.79 -6.14 -2.85
C TRP A 115 -21.88 -5.13 -2.40
N SER A 116 -23.01 -5.67 -1.92
CA SER A 116 -23.87 -5.04 -0.88
C SER A 116 -23.87 -5.77 0.48
N ASP A 117 -23.51 -7.07 0.55
CA ASP A 117 -23.77 -7.88 1.74
C ASP A 117 -22.53 -8.58 2.34
N VAL A 118 -21.39 -7.88 2.47
CA VAL A 118 -20.33 -8.39 3.38
C VAL A 118 -20.59 -7.87 4.78
N HIS A 119 -21.48 -8.55 5.50
CA HIS A 119 -21.53 -8.45 6.96
C HIS A 119 -20.34 -9.21 7.54
N VAL A 120 -19.20 -8.53 7.69
CA VAL A 120 -18.10 -9.07 8.52
C VAL A 120 -18.58 -9.01 9.97
N THR A 121 -19.03 -10.14 10.51
CA THR A 121 -19.33 -10.24 11.94
C THR A 121 -18.02 -10.20 12.73
N ALA A 122 -18.04 -9.59 13.93
CA ALA A 122 -16.85 -9.45 14.77
C ALA A 122 -16.13 -10.80 15.05
N GLU A 123 -16.85 -11.92 14.97
CA GLU A 123 -16.31 -13.28 15.09
C GLU A 123 -15.34 -13.66 13.97
N GLN A 124 -15.51 -13.16 12.74
CA GLN A 124 -14.62 -13.49 11.62
C GLN A 124 -13.22 -12.87 11.77
N CYS A 125 -13.06 -11.79 12.54
CA CYS A 125 -11.75 -11.24 12.90
C CYS A 125 -11.00 -12.13 13.92
N GLY A 126 -11.71 -12.97 14.68
CA GLY A 126 -11.14 -13.86 15.68
C GLY A 126 -10.67 -15.22 15.15
N ALA A 127 -11.01 -15.58 13.91
CA ALA A 127 -10.71 -16.90 13.32
C ALA A 127 -9.58 -16.89 12.28
N GLY A 128 -8.86 -15.77 12.15
CA GLY A 128 -7.69 -15.69 11.26
C GLY A 128 -6.51 -16.52 11.78
N PRO A 129 -5.57 -16.94 10.92
CA PRO A 129 -4.39 -17.71 11.32
C PRO A 129 -3.46 -17.00 12.33
N ALA A 130 -3.71 -15.72 12.62
CA ALA A 130 -3.03 -14.98 13.69
C ALA A 130 -3.64 -15.21 15.09
N ALA A 131 -4.89 -15.67 15.19
CA ALA A 131 -5.56 -15.92 16.46
C ALA A 131 -5.09 -17.24 17.12
N THR A 132 -4.70 -18.22 16.32
CA THR A 132 -4.16 -19.51 16.78
C THR A 132 -2.71 -19.44 17.27
N ALA A 133 -2.03 -18.30 17.13
CA ALA A 133 -0.63 -18.14 17.55
C ALA A 133 -0.44 -17.54 18.96
N VAL A 134 -1.53 -17.18 19.67
CA VAL A 134 -1.44 -16.50 20.98
C VAL A 134 -1.54 -17.48 22.16
N GLU A 135 -1.92 -18.73 21.95
CA GLU A 135 -2.01 -19.71 23.03
C GLU A 135 -0.91 -20.75 22.85
N GLN A 136 0.18 -20.63 23.63
CA GLN A 136 0.93 -21.70 24.31
C GLN A 136 2.39 -21.28 24.60
N GLU A 137 2.60 -20.49 25.67
CA GLU A 137 3.76 -20.72 26.56
C GLU A 137 3.46 -20.17 27.97
N PRO A 138 2.97 -20.99 28.92
CA PRO A 138 2.91 -20.56 30.30
C PRO A 138 4.33 -20.63 30.89
N LEU A 139 4.89 -19.45 31.19
CA LEU A 139 6.04 -19.28 32.07
C LEU A 139 5.82 -20.07 33.37
N ARG A 140 6.48 -21.22 33.50
CA ARG A 140 6.57 -21.98 34.75
C ARG A 140 7.40 -21.20 35.77
N GLY A 141 6.77 -20.27 36.48
CA GLY A 141 7.27 -19.72 37.74
C GLY A 141 7.01 -20.71 38.87
N SER A 142 7.97 -21.61 39.11
CA SER A 142 8.02 -22.49 40.26
C SER A 142 8.14 -21.70 41.57
N THR A 143 7.06 -21.62 42.34
CA THR A 143 7.09 -21.38 43.78
C THR A 143 7.41 -22.69 44.52
N SER A 144 8.54 -22.75 45.21
CA SER A 144 8.72 -23.69 46.34
C SER A 144 9.84 -23.25 47.27
N ARG A 145 9.43 -23.02 48.53
CA ARG A 145 10.18 -22.94 49.80
C ARG A 145 10.92 -21.65 50.14
#